data_AF-A0A7I5EBD4-F1
#
_entry.id   AF-A0A7I5EBD4-F1
#
_cell.length_a   1.000
_cell.length_b   1.000
_cell.length_c   1.000
_cell.angle_alpha   90.00
_cell.angle_beta   90.00
_cell.angle_gamma   90.00
#
_symmetry.space_group_name_H-M   'P 1'
#
loop_
_entity.id
_entity.type
_entity.pdbx_description
1 polymer ?
#
loop_
_entity_poly.entity_id
_entity_poly.type
_entity_poly.pdbx_seq_one_letter_code
_entity_poly.pdbx_strand_id
1 'polypeptide(L)'
;MNRQLQLVLLLVIAGSILTATTTKKPVPLCGKCMPAKVALIPANGTGTVKPTIKMLTNTAAGCRRMHVICAAPAGATIASMEFNRRIGGGYDAKTVTALLKCNAKQNWIFTKDKVSLAINAVSCMYV
;
A
#
# COMPACT_ATOMS: atom_id res chain seq x y z
N MET A 1 -66.01 10.97 46.12
CA MET A 1 -64.76 10.19 46.15
C MET A 1 -64.36 9.95 44.68
N ASN A 2 -63.54 10.80 44.05
CA ASN A 2 -62.06 10.72 43.94
C ASN A 2 -61.57 9.32 43.54
N ARG A 3 -60.70 9.05 42.56
CA ARG A 3 -59.67 9.81 41.81
C ARG A 3 -59.15 8.81 40.74
N GLN A 4 -59.22 9.10 39.45
CA GLN A 4 -58.08 9.38 38.56
C GLN A 4 -56.77 8.56 38.74
N LEU A 5 -56.28 8.15 37.56
CA LEU A 5 -54.88 8.08 37.10
C LEU A 5 -54.12 6.74 37.14
N GLN A 6 -53.88 6.28 35.91
CA GLN A 6 -52.94 5.26 35.44
C GLN A 6 -51.54 5.44 36.04
N LEU A 7 -50.96 4.38 36.61
CA LEU A 7 -49.54 4.34 36.95
C LEU A 7 -48.72 3.96 35.71
N VAL A 8 -47.97 4.95 35.22
CA VAL A 8 -46.91 4.80 34.21
C VAL A 8 -45.73 4.07 34.85
N LEU A 9 -45.36 2.92 34.28
CA LEU A 9 -44.18 2.15 34.66
C LEU A 9 -42.92 2.86 34.11
N LEU A 10 -42.21 3.58 34.97
CA LEU A 10 -40.91 4.20 34.67
C LEU A 10 -39.84 3.12 34.50
N LEU A 11 -39.52 2.77 33.25
CA LEU A 11 -38.32 2.05 32.87
C LEU A 11 -37.10 2.96 33.05
N VAL A 12 -36.35 2.72 34.13
CA VAL A 12 -35.04 3.33 34.35
C VAL A 12 -34.07 2.72 33.34
N ILE A 13 -33.82 3.43 32.24
CA ILE A 13 -32.76 3.08 31.30
C ILE A 13 -31.45 3.54 31.94
N ALA A 14 -30.76 2.62 32.62
CA ALA A 14 -29.37 2.80 33.01
C ALA A 14 -28.53 2.86 31.72
N GLY A 15 -28.34 4.08 31.22
CA GLY A 15 -27.44 4.37 30.10
C GLY A 15 -26.02 3.99 30.48
N SER A 16 -25.62 2.78 30.08
CA SER A 16 -24.21 2.38 30.09
C SER A 16 -23.52 3.18 28.99
N ILE A 17 -22.90 4.29 29.39
CA ILE A 17 -22.02 5.06 28.53
C ILE A 17 -20.79 4.18 28.28
N LEU A 18 -20.84 3.32 27.26
CA LEU A 18 -19.64 2.72 26.71
C LEU A 18 -18.82 3.85 26.09
N THR A 19 -17.94 4.46 26.88
CA THR A 19 -16.79 5.19 26.35
C THR A 19 -15.97 4.20 25.54
N ALA A 20 -16.21 4.16 24.23
CA ALA A 20 -15.39 3.45 23.27
C ALA A 20 -13.97 4.06 23.32
N THR A 21 -13.13 3.48 24.18
CA THR A 21 -11.70 3.78 24.23
C THR A 21 -11.14 3.32 22.89
N THR A 22 -10.84 4.25 22.01
CA THR A 22 -10.16 3.98 20.73
C THR A 22 -8.73 3.57 21.05
N THR A 23 -8.56 2.33 21.49
CA THR A 23 -7.25 1.68 21.57
C THR A 23 -6.69 1.65 20.16
N LYS A 24 -5.74 2.55 19.87
CA LYS A 24 -5.03 2.59 18.59
C LYS A 24 -4.39 1.23 18.39
N LYS A 25 -5.00 0.40 17.54
CA LYS A 25 -4.54 -0.96 17.25
C LYS A 25 -3.05 -0.90 16.92
N PRO A 26 -2.21 -1.74 17.56
CA PRO A 26 -0.78 -1.77 17.29
C PRO A 26 -0.53 -1.91 15.78
N VAL A 27 0.37 -1.10 15.24
CA VAL A 27 0.72 -1.16 13.82
C VAL A 27 1.34 -2.53 13.54
N PRO A 28 0.75 -3.35 12.64
CA PRO A 28 1.30 -4.67 12.34
C PRO A 28 2.70 -4.55 11.72
N LEU A 29 3.48 -5.63 11.71
CA LEU A 29 4.81 -5.64 11.08
C LEU A 29 4.74 -5.25 9.59
N CYS A 30 3.70 -5.67 8.88
CA CYS A 30 3.44 -5.25 7.50
C CYS A 30 3.15 -3.74 7.36
N GLY A 31 2.85 -3.03 8.45
CA GLY A 31 2.69 -1.58 8.51
C GLY A 31 4.01 -0.82 8.69
N LYS A 32 5.15 -1.53 8.77
CA LYS A 32 6.47 -0.97 9.11
C LYS A 32 7.51 -1.05 7.99
N CYS A 33 7.18 -1.55 6.79
CA CYS A 33 8.15 -1.53 5.68
C CYS A 33 8.57 -0.10 5.34
N MET A 34 9.88 0.14 5.28
CA MET A 34 10.43 1.40 4.80
C MET A 34 10.56 1.37 3.27
N PRO A 35 10.15 2.42 2.53
CA PRO A 35 10.31 2.47 1.07
C PRO A 35 11.78 2.30 0.64
N ALA A 36 12.70 2.85 1.44
CA ALA A 36 14.16 2.76 1.22
C ALA A 36 14.73 1.33 1.22
N LYS A 37 13.97 0.32 1.67
CA LYS A 37 14.36 -1.09 1.49
C LYS A 37 14.33 -1.54 0.03
N VAL A 38 13.69 -0.78 -0.87
CA VAL A 38 13.76 -0.98 -2.31
C VAL A 38 14.74 0.05 -2.88
N ALA A 39 15.88 -0.43 -3.36
CA ALA A 39 16.84 0.40 -4.06
C ALA A 39 16.28 0.85 -5.42
N LEU A 40 16.17 2.15 -5.63
CA LEU A 40 15.81 2.72 -6.93
C LEU A 40 17.09 2.95 -7.71
N ILE A 41 17.33 2.12 -8.72
CA ILE A 41 18.54 2.21 -9.54
C ILE A 41 18.49 3.53 -10.33
N PRO A 42 19.53 4.39 -10.23
CA PRO A 42 19.56 5.64 -10.97
C PRO A 42 19.64 5.37 -12.48
N ALA A 43 19.21 6.36 -13.27
CA ALA A 43 19.50 6.36 -14.69
C ALA A 43 21.02 6.43 -14.92
N ASN A 44 21.52 5.68 -15.89
CA ASN A 44 22.91 5.65 -16.29
C ASN A 44 23.00 5.69 -17.83
N GLY A 45 22.80 6.89 -18.39
CA GLY A 45 22.82 7.12 -19.83
C GLY A 45 21.46 6.92 -20.52
N THR A 46 21.48 7.08 -21.84
CA THR A 46 20.29 6.98 -22.71
C THR A 46 19.64 5.61 -22.60
N GLY A 47 18.30 5.59 -22.59
CA GLY A 47 17.51 4.36 -22.50
C GLY A 47 17.25 3.89 -21.07
N THR A 48 17.66 4.66 -20.05
CA THR A 48 17.35 4.38 -18.65
C THR A 48 16.72 5.57 -17.95
N VAL A 49 15.77 5.31 -17.05
CA VAL A 49 15.10 6.35 -16.27
C VAL A 49 15.08 5.95 -14.79
N LYS A 50 15.18 6.92 -13.89
CA LYS A 50 15.11 6.64 -12.46
C LYS A 50 13.67 6.24 -12.09
N PRO A 51 13.43 5.09 -11.45
CA PRO A 51 12.12 4.76 -10.92
C PRO A 51 11.69 5.73 -9.83
N THR A 52 10.38 5.88 -9.65
CA THR A 52 9.81 6.68 -8.56
C THR A 52 8.90 5.83 -7.68
N ILE A 53 8.76 6.21 -6.41
CA ILE A 53 7.85 5.55 -5.46
C ILE A 53 6.71 6.50 -5.12
N LYS A 54 5.48 5.98 -5.15
CA LYS A 54 4.31 6.62 -4.57
C LYS A 54 3.75 5.72 -3.46
N MET A 55 3.84 6.19 -2.21
CA MET A 55 3.18 5.52 -1.09
C MET A 55 1.67 5.61 -1.25
N LEU A 56 0.97 4.51 -0.94
CA LEU A 56 -0.48 4.44 -0.98
C LEU A 56 -1.04 4.36 0.43
N THR A 57 -2.34 4.61 0.55
CA THR A 57 -3.09 4.29 1.77
C THR A 57 -2.87 2.83 2.15
N ASN A 58 -2.66 2.59 3.44
CA ASN A 58 -2.51 1.23 3.97
C ASN A 58 -3.79 0.42 3.74
N THR A 59 -3.67 -0.91 3.76
CA THR A 59 -4.84 -1.78 3.79
C THR A 59 -5.66 -1.57 5.06
N ALA A 60 -6.91 -2.05 5.10
CA ALA A 60 -7.74 -2.06 6.31
C ALA A 60 -7.06 -2.80 7.48
N ALA A 61 -6.22 -3.80 7.18
CA ALA A 61 -5.40 -4.51 8.17
C ALA A 61 -4.20 -3.68 8.69
N GLY A 62 -3.92 -2.52 8.11
CA GLY A 62 -2.80 -1.65 8.46
C GLY A 62 -1.50 -1.92 7.71
N CYS A 63 -1.50 -2.74 6.65
CA CYS A 63 -0.29 -3.06 5.89
C CYS A 63 0.05 -1.98 4.86
N ARG A 64 1.33 -1.62 4.75
CA ARG A 64 1.82 -0.63 3.79
C ARG A 64 1.74 -1.15 2.35
N ARG A 65 1.47 -0.21 1.45
CA ARG A 65 1.41 -0.42 0.01
C ARG A 65 2.12 0.74 -0.69
N MET A 66 2.77 0.45 -1.81
CA MET A 66 3.34 1.49 -2.65
C MET A 66 3.27 1.11 -4.12
N HIS A 67 3.20 2.12 -4.98
CA HIS A 67 3.52 1.98 -6.39
C HIS A 67 4.98 2.27 -6.60
N VAL A 68 5.66 1.42 -7.36
CA VAL A 68 6.88 1.79 -8.06
C VAL A 68 6.51 2.10 -9.50
N ILE A 69 7.07 3.17 -10.04
CA ILE A 69 6.66 3.74 -11.33
C ILE A 69 7.89 3.95 -12.20
N CYS A 70 7.82 3.45 -13.42
CA CYS A 70 8.75 3.74 -14.52
C CYS A 70 7.98 4.52 -15.58
N ALA A 71 8.36 5.77 -15.83
CA ALA A 71 7.72 6.61 -16.83
C ALA A 71 8.72 6.92 -17.94
N ALA A 72 8.34 6.65 -19.19
CA ALA A 72 9.13 7.01 -20.34
C ALA A 72 9.22 8.55 -20.42
N PRO A 73 10.42 9.12 -20.65
CA PRO A 73 10.57 10.56 -20.80
C PRO A 73 9.87 11.07 -22.07
N ALA A 74 9.76 12.39 -22.20
CA ALA A 74 9.26 13.00 -23.43
C ALA A 74 10.13 12.56 -24.63
N GLY A 75 9.47 12.20 -25.75
CA GLY A 75 10.14 11.67 -26.94
C GLY A 75 10.34 10.16 -26.95
N ALA A 76 10.22 9.48 -25.81
CA ALA A 76 10.21 8.02 -25.74
C ALA A 76 8.79 7.45 -25.89
N THR A 77 8.73 6.21 -26.36
CA THR A 77 7.51 5.50 -26.70
C THR A 77 7.06 4.58 -25.56
N ILE A 78 8.00 3.85 -24.97
CA ILE A 78 7.73 2.76 -24.03
C ILE A 78 8.73 2.83 -22.88
N ALA A 79 8.27 2.57 -21.67
CA ALA A 79 9.11 2.22 -20.53
C ALA A 79 8.88 0.76 -20.13
N SER A 80 9.90 0.16 -19.53
CA SER A 80 9.85 -1.16 -18.91
C SER A 80 10.44 -1.10 -17.49
N MET A 81 10.11 -2.09 -16.68
CA MET A 81 10.55 -2.19 -15.29
C MET A 81 11.22 -3.52 -15.03
N GLU A 82 12.33 -3.51 -14.32
CA GLU A 82 13.05 -4.72 -13.93
C GLU A 82 13.22 -4.78 -12.41
N PHE A 83 12.89 -5.93 -11.84
CA PHE A 83 13.04 -6.23 -10.42
C PHE A 83 14.33 -7.00 -10.15
N ASN A 84 15.00 -6.61 -9.07
CA ASN A 84 16.16 -7.30 -8.50
C ASN A 84 17.30 -7.55 -9.52
N ARG A 85 17.42 -6.70 -10.55
CA ARG A 85 18.41 -6.79 -11.64
C ARG A 85 18.40 -8.11 -12.43
N ARG A 86 17.24 -8.79 -12.48
CA ARG A 86 17.12 -10.11 -13.11
C ARG A 86 15.78 -10.38 -13.76
N ILE A 87 14.71 -9.76 -13.27
CA ILE A 87 13.34 -10.13 -13.66
C ILE A 87 12.66 -8.93 -14.27
N GLY A 88 12.48 -8.94 -15.60
CA GLY A 88 11.62 -7.98 -16.29
C GLY A 88 10.18 -8.13 -15.77
N GLY A 89 9.66 -7.11 -15.12
CA GLY A 89 8.24 -7.02 -14.80
C GLY A 89 7.49 -6.76 -16.10
N GLY A 90 6.80 -7.77 -16.62
CA GLY A 90 6.20 -7.78 -17.96
C GLY A 90 5.13 -6.70 -18.20
N TYR A 91 5.58 -5.47 -18.43
CA TYR A 91 4.80 -4.30 -18.74
C TYR A 91 5.66 -3.41 -19.62
N ASP A 92 5.22 -3.27 -20.86
CA ASP A 92 5.71 -2.25 -21.78
C ASP A 92 4.56 -1.25 -21.94
N ALA A 93 4.75 -0.05 -21.42
CA ALA A 93 3.79 1.03 -21.53
C ALA A 93 4.54 2.35 -21.41
N LYS A 94 3.92 3.45 -21.86
CA LYS A 94 4.51 4.78 -21.65
C LYS A 94 4.75 5.08 -20.16
N THR A 95 3.93 4.51 -19.29
CA THR A 95 4.14 4.49 -17.84
C THR A 95 3.82 3.11 -17.29
N VAL A 96 4.82 2.44 -16.73
CA VAL A 96 4.69 1.15 -16.03
C VAL A 96 4.55 1.40 -14.54
N THR A 97 3.55 0.77 -13.92
CA THR A 97 3.31 0.88 -12.47
C THR A 97 3.18 -0.51 -11.86
N ALA A 98 3.97 -0.77 -10.82
CA ALA A 98 3.92 -2.01 -10.06
C ALA A 98 3.45 -1.76 -8.62
N LEU A 99 2.46 -2.55 -8.18
CA LEU A 99 1.97 -2.52 -6.81
C LEU A 99 2.81 -3.45 -5.92
N LEU A 100 3.50 -2.86 -4.96
CA LEU A 100 4.19 -3.59 -3.90
C LEU A 100 3.38 -3.56 -2.61
N LYS A 101 3.23 -4.73 -1.98
CA LYS A 101 2.56 -4.90 -0.68
C LYS A 101 3.58 -5.35 0.35
N CYS A 102 3.63 -4.69 1.50
CA CYS A 102 4.50 -5.14 2.59
C CYS A 102 3.92 -6.40 3.24
N ASN A 103 4.75 -7.42 3.46
CA ASN A 103 4.34 -8.65 4.15
C ASN A 103 4.69 -8.60 5.65
N ALA A 104 4.30 -9.65 6.39
CA ALA A 104 4.60 -9.78 7.82
C ALA A 104 6.09 -9.88 8.14
N LYS A 105 6.93 -10.29 7.18
CA LYS A 105 8.40 -10.34 7.29
C LYS A 105 9.07 -9.00 6.93
N GLN A 106 8.29 -7.93 6.74
CA GLN A 106 8.76 -6.60 6.36
C GLN A 106 9.54 -6.56 5.02
N ASN A 107 9.12 -7.41 4.09
CA ASN A 107 9.58 -7.40 2.70
C ASN A 107 8.50 -6.77 1.80
N TRP A 108 8.95 -6.04 0.79
CA TRP A 108 8.07 -5.54 -0.27
C TRP A 108 7.82 -6.64 -1.28
N ILE A 109 6.57 -7.03 -1.46
CA ILE A 109 6.19 -8.14 -2.32
C ILE A 109 5.48 -7.61 -3.56
N PHE A 110 6.01 -7.96 -4.72
CA PHE A 110 5.30 -7.91 -5.99
C PHE A 110 4.61 -9.26 -6.21
N THR A 111 3.35 -9.24 -6.64
CA THR A 111 2.61 -10.46 -6.99
C THR A 111 1.98 -10.31 -8.35
N LYS A 112 2.23 -11.26 -9.25
CA LYS A 112 1.65 -11.36 -10.58
C LYS A 112 1.37 -12.83 -10.89
N ASP A 113 0.21 -13.14 -11.43
CA ASP A 113 -0.17 -14.51 -11.84
C ASP A 113 0.08 -15.56 -10.74
N LYS A 114 -0.26 -15.21 -9.50
CA LYS A 114 -0.04 -16.00 -8.26
C LYS A 114 1.43 -16.22 -7.86
N VAL A 115 2.39 -15.77 -8.66
CA VAL A 115 3.81 -15.77 -8.31
C VAL A 115 4.13 -14.51 -7.51
N SER A 116 4.83 -14.68 -6.39
CA SER A 116 5.24 -13.58 -5.52
C SER A 116 6.75 -13.47 -5.44
N LEU A 117 7.26 -12.25 -5.58
CA LEU A 117 8.68 -11.92 -5.53
C LEU A 117 8.92 -10.86 -4.45
N ALA A 118 9.92 -11.10 -3.60
CA ALA A 118 10.42 -10.08 -2.70
C ALA A 118 11.29 -9.09 -3.49
N ILE A 119 10.92 -7.82 -3.51
CA ILE A 119 11.61 -6.77 -4.24
C ILE A 119 12.58 -6.04 -3.31
N ASN A 120 13.83 -5.95 -3.73
CA ASN A 120 14.88 -5.18 -3.06
C ASN A 120 15.54 -4.14 -3.97
N ALA A 121 15.34 -4.24 -5.29
CA ALA A 121 15.82 -3.25 -6.26
C ALA A 121 14.89 -3.14 -7.46
N VAL A 122 14.81 -1.94 -8.04
CA VAL A 122 14.04 -1.65 -9.25
C VAL A 122 14.88 -0.78 -10.19
N SER A 123 14.97 -1.19 -11.45
CA SER A 123 15.48 -0.37 -12.56
C SER A 123 14.37 -0.14 -13.59
N CYS A 124 14.49 0.96 -14.35
CA CYS A 124 13.60 1.26 -15.46
C CYS A 124 14.40 1.52 -16.72
N MET A 125 13.91 0.98 -17.83
CA MET A 125 14.42 1.25 -19.17
C MET A 125 13.35 1.92 -20.02
N TYR A 126 13.74 2.55 -21.12
CA TYR A 126 12.82 3.08 -22.11
C TYR A 126 13.40 2.99 -23.53
N VAL A 127 12.50 3.01 -24.52
CA VAL A 127 12.81 3.17 -25.94
C VAL A 127 12.04 4.32 -26.55
#